data_AF-A0A3G6TGT5-F1
#
_entry.id   AF-A0A3G6TGT5-F1
#
_cell.length_a   1.000
_cell.length_b   1.000
_cell.length_c   1.000
_cell.angle_alpha   90.00
_cell.angle_beta   90.00
_cell.angle_gamma   90.00
#
_symmetry.space_group_name_H-M   'P 1'
#
loop_
_entity.id
_entity.type
_entity.pdbx_description
1 polymer ?
#
loop_
_entity_poly.entity_id
_entity_poly.type
_entity_poly.pdbx_seq_one_letter_code
_entity_poly.pdbx_strand_id
1 'polypeptide(L)'
;MKVINLKTPICDLTVGEFLEILKNVVAEQKYEYGLKGLAKILGCSISKASEIKSSGILDKAIIQKGNIIIIDKEKALKLFAQK
;
A
#
# COMPACT_ATOMS: atom_id res chain seq x y z
N MET A 1 11.64 6.73 -24.44
CA MET A 1 10.79 7.40 -23.44
C MET A 1 10.90 8.89 -23.69
N LYS A 2 9.82 9.56 -24.09
CA LYS A 2 9.86 11.03 -24.26
C LYS A 2 9.93 11.67 -22.87
N VAL A 3 10.77 12.69 -22.73
CA VAL A 3 10.85 13.51 -21.51
C VAL A 3 9.57 14.34 -21.46
N ILE A 4 8.68 14.04 -20.51
CA ILE A 4 7.43 14.76 -20.31
C ILE A 4 7.77 16.12 -19.71
N ASN A 5 7.40 17.20 -20.41
CA ASN A 5 7.60 18.56 -19.93
C ASN A 5 6.43 18.96 -19.02
N LEU A 6 6.74 19.40 -17.80
CA LEU A 6 5.74 19.84 -16.81
C LEU A 6 4.92 21.09 -17.24
N LYS A 7 5.37 21.79 -18.30
CA LYS A 7 4.67 22.94 -18.87
C LYS A 7 3.70 22.58 -20.00
N THR A 8 3.66 21.31 -20.42
CA THR A 8 2.74 20.86 -21.46
C THR A 8 1.30 20.90 -20.93
N PRO A 9 0.36 21.58 -21.61
CA PRO A 9 -1.06 21.54 -21.26
C PRO A 9 -1.62 20.12 -21.31
N ILE A 10 -2.55 19.79 -20.42
CA ILE A 10 -3.15 18.45 -20.36
C ILE A 10 -3.85 18.08 -21.68
N CYS A 11 -4.43 19.06 -22.37
CA CYS A 11 -5.14 18.86 -23.64
C CYS A 11 -4.23 18.39 -24.79
N ASP A 12 -2.92 18.62 -24.67
CA ASP A 12 -1.93 18.24 -25.70
C ASP A 12 -1.33 16.85 -25.44
N LEU A 13 -1.75 16.17 -24.37
CA LEU A 13 -1.31 14.81 -24.06
C LEU A 13 -2.07 13.78 -24.90
N THR A 14 -1.35 12.80 -25.40
CA THR A 14 -1.97 11.59 -25.92
C THR A 14 -2.52 10.74 -24.77
N VAL A 15 -3.52 9.90 -25.06
CA VAL A 15 -4.10 8.97 -24.08
C VAL A 15 -3.03 8.04 -23.48
N GLY A 16 -2.02 7.64 -24.27
CA GLY A 16 -0.91 6.83 -23.81
C GLY A 16 -0.03 7.54 -22.78
N GLU A 17 0.34 8.80 -23.04
CA GLU A 17 1.12 9.62 -22.12
C GLU A 17 0.34 9.92 -20.84
N PHE A 18 -0.97 10.16 -20.95
CA PHE A 18 -1.84 10.35 -19.80
C PHE A 18 -1.91 9.11 -18.91
N LEU A 19 -2.01 7.91 -19.49
CA LEU A 19 -2.00 6.64 -18.74
C LEU A 19 -0.67 6.39 -18.02
N GLU A 20 0.47 6.74 -18.62
CA GLU A 20 1.78 6.67 -17.95
C GLU A 20 1.88 7.62 -16.76
N ILE A 21 1.39 8.86 -16.89
CA ILE A 21 1.36 9.82 -15.79
C ILE A 21 0.46 9.31 -14.66
N LEU A 22 -0.74 8.81 -14.99
CA LEU A 22 -1.67 8.26 -14.01
C LEU A 22 -1.07 7.09 -13.24
N LYS A 23 -0.32 6.18 -13.88
CA LYS A 23 0.36 5.08 -13.17
C LYS A 23 1.33 5.57 -12.09
N ASN A 24 1.96 6.74 -12.28
CA ASN A 24 2.86 7.33 -11.29
C ASN A 24 2.11 8.10 -10.19
N VAL A 25 0.94 8.68 -10.49
CA VAL A 25 0.14 9.48 -9.54
C VAL A 25 -0.77 8.60 -8.68
N VAL A 26 -1.30 7.53 -9.25
CA VAL A 26 -2.02 6.47 -8.51
C VAL A 26 -0.98 5.61 -7.80
N ALA A 27 -0.16 6.26 -6.97
CA ALA A 27 0.65 5.56 -6.00
C ALA A 27 -0.32 4.76 -5.12
N GLU A 28 -0.12 3.44 -5.11
CA GLU A 28 -0.92 2.51 -4.34
C GLU A 28 -1.16 3.02 -2.93
N GLN A 29 -2.35 2.76 -2.36
CA GLN A 29 -2.62 3.01 -0.95
C GLN A 29 -1.53 2.31 -0.11
N LYS A 30 -0.50 3.07 0.27
CA LYS A 30 0.66 2.58 1.01
C LYS A 30 0.28 2.06 2.39
N TYR A 31 -0.84 2.56 2.92
CA TYR A 31 -1.30 2.25 4.26
C TYR A 31 -2.73 1.71 4.25
N GLU A 32 -2.93 0.62 4.99
CA GLU A 32 -4.22 0.05 5.34
C GLU A 32 -4.46 0.22 6.84
N TYR A 33 -5.72 0.16 7.27
CA TYR A 33 -6.10 0.54 8.63
C TYR A 33 -6.84 -0.57 9.36
N GLY A 34 -6.50 -0.75 10.64
CA GLY A 34 -7.15 -1.71 11.53
C GLY A 34 -6.83 -3.17 11.22
N LEU A 35 -7.39 -4.08 12.03
CA LEU A 35 -7.29 -5.52 11.81
C LEU A 35 -7.97 -5.98 10.51
N LYS A 36 -9.03 -5.28 10.08
CA LYS A 36 -9.69 -5.53 8.80
C LYS A 36 -8.75 -5.24 7.62
N GLY A 37 -7.99 -4.15 7.68
CA GLY A 37 -7.00 -3.84 6.66
C GLY A 37 -5.87 -4.85 6.62
N LEU A 38 -5.40 -5.29 7.79
CA LEU A 38 -4.39 -6.36 7.88
C LEU A 38 -4.90 -7.68 7.26
N ALA A 39 -6.13 -8.07 7.57
CA ALA A 39 -6.76 -9.26 7.01
C ALA A 39 -6.90 -9.18 5.48
N LYS A 40 -7.23 -7.98 4.96
CA LYS A 40 -7.32 -7.73 3.53
C LYS A 40 -5.97 -7.80 2.81
N ILE A 41 -4.89 -7.29 3.44
CA ILE A 41 -3.53 -7.41 2.88
C ILE A 41 -3.10 -8.88 2.79
N LEU A 42 -3.38 -9.65 3.83
CA LEU A 42 -2.95 -11.06 3.94
C LEU A 42 -3.92 -12.04 3.27
N GLY A 43 -5.10 -11.58 2.82
CA GLY A 43 -6.14 -12.44 2.25
C GLY A 43 -6.69 -13.48 3.24
N CYS A 44 -6.67 -13.18 4.53
CA CYS A 44 -7.04 -14.13 5.59
C CYS A 44 -8.25 -13.65 6.42
N SER A 45 -8.72 -14.50 7.35
CA SER A 45 -9.76 -14.11 8.30
C SER A 45 -9.23 -13.07 9.31
N ILE A 46 -10.14 -12.32 9.94
CA ILE A 46 -9.79 -11.32 10.97
C ILE A 46 -9.11 -11.99 12.17
N SER A 47 -9.59 -13.16 12.59
CA SER A 47 -8.98 -13.92 13.69
C SER A 47 -7.54 -14.29 13.37
N LYS A 48 -7.28 -14.75 12.14
CA LYS A 48 -5.93 -15.12 11.69
C LYS A 48 -5.00 -13.90 11.60
N ALA A 49 -5.51 -12.77 11.11
CA ALA A 49 -4.78 -11.51 11.11
C ALA A 49 -4.41 -11.06 12.53
N SER A 50 -5.31 -11.27 13.50
CA SER A 50 -5.05 -10.98 14.91
C SER A 50 -3.97 -11.89 15.49
N GLU A 51 -3.98 -13.19 15.19
CA GLU A 51 -2.90 -14.11 15.60
C GLU A 51 -1.54 -13.69 15.04
N ILE A 52 -1.50 -13.37 13.74
CA ILE A 52 -0.27 -12.94 13.06
C ILE A 52 0.23 -11.62 13.66
N LYS A 53 -0.67 -10.69 13.97
CA LYS A 53 -0.32 -9.46 14.69
C LYS A 53 0.28 -9.79 16.06
N SER A 54 -0.37 -10.63 16.86
CA SER A 54 0.11 -11.03 18.19
C SER A 54 1.44 -11.80 18.16
N SER A 55 1.76 -12.45 17.03
CA SER A 55 3.03 -13.15 16.85
C SER A 55 4.23 -12.22 16.65
N GLY A 56 4.03 -10.92 16.48
CA GLY A 56 5.09 -9.90 16.35
C GLY A 56 5.84 -9.87 15.01
N ILE A 57 5.49 -10.76 14.06
CA ILE A 57 6.16 -10.85 12.75
C ILE A 57 6.07 -9.53 11.96
N LEU A 58 4.95 -8.82 12.12
CA LEU A 58 4.64 -7.61 11.37
C LEU A 58 4.85 -6.32 12.17
N ASP A 59 5.45 -6.36 13.35
CA ASP A 59 5.60 -5.18 14.23
C ASP A 59 6.34 -4.04 13.54
N LYS A 60 7.32 -4.33 12.67
CA LYS A 60 8.04 -3.31 11.90
C LYS A 60 7.21 -2.65 10.80
N ALA A 61 6.08 -3.25 10.41
CA ALA A 61 5.14 -2.72 9.43
C ALA A 61 3.88 -2.11 10.07
N ILE A 62 3.70 -2.29 11.38
CA ILE A 62 2.49 -1.85 12.10
C ILE A 62 2.85 -0.69 13.03
N ILE A 63 2.12 0.42 12.88
CA ILE A 63 2.18 1.56 13.79
C ILE A 63 0.86 1.55 14.58
N GLN A 64 0.95 1.34 15.89
CA GLN A 64 -0.20 1.34 16.78
C GLN A 64 -0.12 2.48 17.80
N LYS A 65 -1.19 3.28 17.89
CA LYS A 65 -1.39 4.28 18.94
C LYS A 65 -2.77 4.04 19.57
N GLY A 66 -2.80 3.40 20.73
CA GLY A 66 -4.05 2.95 21.36
C GLY A 66 -4.79 1.95 20.46
N ASN A 67 -6.03 2.27 20.09
CA ASN A 67 -6.86 1.43 19.20
C ASN A 67 -6.67 1.74 17.72
N ILE A 68 -5.84 2.71 17.37
CA ILE A 68 -5.54 3.06 15.98
C ILE A 68 -4.38 2.20 15.51
N ILE A 69 -4.61 1.45 14.43
CA ILE A 69 -3.61 0.58 13.81
C ILE A 69 -3.45 1.04 12.36
N ILE A 70 -2.22 1.41 11.99
CA ILE A 70 -1.83 1.78 10.63
C ILE A 70 -0.82 0.74 10.17
N ILE A 71 -1.06 0.12 9.02
CA ILE A 71 -0.22 -0.94 8.47
C ILE A 71 0.35 -0.48 7.13
N ASP A 72 1.67 -0.52 7.01
CA ASP A 72 2.36 -0.32 5.73
C ASP A 72 2.24 -1.61 4.88
N LYS A 73 1.50 -1.53 3.77
CA LYS A 73 1.13 -2.69 2.94
C LYS A 73 2.37 -3.37 2.36
N GLU A 74 3.29 -2.59 1.79
CA GLU A 74 4.48 -3.14 1.14
C GLU A 74 5.42 -3.78 2.16
N LYS A 75 5.64 -3.13 3.31
CA LYS A 75 6.48 -3.71 4.37
C LYS A 75 5.85 -4.95 4.98
N ALA A 76 4.53 -4.96 5.19
CA ALA A 76 3.84 -6.12 5.73
C ALA A 76 4.00 -7.35 4.83
N LEU A 77 3.81 -7.18 3.52
CA LEU A 77 4.02 -8.23 2.52
C LEU A 77 5.48 -8.72 2.51
N LYS A 78 6.46 -7.79 2.52
CA LYS A 78 7.89 -8.15 2.54
C LYS A 78 8.29 -8.92 3.80
N LEU A 79 7.83 -8.49 4.97
CA LEU A 79 8.12 -9.17 6.23
C LEU A 79 7.45 -10.55 6.31
N PHE A 80 6.25 -10.68 5.74
CA PHE A 80 5.56 -11.96 5.66
C PHE A 80 6.25 -12.94 4.72
N ALA A 81 6.79 -12.45 3.59
CA ALA A 81 7.48 -13.26 2.59
C ALA A 81 8.92 -13.65 2.97
N GLN A 82 9.56 -12.98 3.93
CA GLN A 82 10.90 -13.30 4.42
C GLN A 82 10.94 -14.50 5.39
N LYS A 83 9.83 -15.21 5.55
CA LYS A 83 9.69 -16.32 6.48
C LYS A 83 9.57 -17.66 5.75
#